data_AF-A0AAD9E2M7-F1
#
_entry.id   AF-A0AAD9E2M7-F1
#
_cell.length_a   1.000
_cell.length_b   1.000
_cell.length_c   1.000
_cell.angle_alpha   90.00
_cell.angle_beta   90.00
_cell.angle_gamma   90.00
#
_symmetry.space_group_name_H-M   'P 1'
#
loop_
_entity.id
_entity.type
_entity.pdbx_description
1 polymer ?
#
loop_
_entity_poly.entity_id
_entity_poly.type
_entity_poly.pdbx_seq_one_letter_code
_entity_poly.pdbx_strand_id
1 'polypeptide(L)'
;MQHLATCCSTNNLSLNTEKTKEVIVNYRKTKGCTNSPVHINGTEVERVFSFKLLSVHISEDLSWTLNTSYLVKKVYQRLYLLRRIRKDHLSPQILTNFYCCTIESVLTNCVTVWYSGSNVADRKALQKVVKNAQRTIGAHLPAIGDIHHQHCVHRAHSIIRDSFHLNHTHTTILEEIQEHPC
;
A
#
# COMPACT_ATOMS: atom_id res chain seq x y z
N MET A 1 -12.25 -23.50 -1.18
CA MET A 1 -13.37 -22.53 -1.20
C MET A 1 -14.65 -23.08 -0.59
N GLN A 2 -15.05 -24.34 -0.81
CA GLN A 2 -16.25 -24.92 -0.18
C GLN A 2 -16.23 -24.87 1.36
N HIS A 3 -15.12 -25.20 2.01
CA HIS A 3 -15.04 -25.11 3.48
C HIS A 3 -15.30 -23.69 4.02
N LEU A 4 -14.82 -22.65 3.31
CA LEU A 4 -15.09 -21.25 3.66
C LEU A 4 -16.58 -20.94 3.52
N ALA A 5 -17.21 -21.35 2.41
CA ALA A 5 -18.64 -21.14 2.19
C ALA A 5 -19.51 -21.84 3.24
N THR A 6 -19.15 -23.08 3.62
CA THR A 6 -19.83 -23.82 4.70
C THR A 6 -19.66 -23.11 6.04
N CYS A 7 -18.44 -22.69 6.39
CA CYS A 7 -18.17 -21.97 7.64
C CYS A 7 -18.92 -20.62 7.71
N CYS A 8 -18.96 -19.86 6.61
CA CYS A 8 -19.76 -18.64 6.56
C CYS A 8 -21.24 -18.95 6.82
N SER A 9 -21.77 -19.97 6.15
CA SER A 9 -23.18 -20.37 6.29
C SER A 9 -23.51 -20.82 7.73
N THR A 10 -22.63 -21.62 8.37
CA THR A 10 -22.82 -22.06 9.76
C THR A 10 -22.74 -20.91 10.76
N ASN A 11 -22.10 -19.80 10.38
CA ASN A 11 -21.98 -18.58 11.18
C ASN A 11 -22.96 -17.47 10.76
N ASN A 12 -24.02 -17.80 10.01
CA ASN A 12 -25.03 -16.84 9.52
C ASN A 12 -24.46 -15.72 8.64
N LEU A 13 -23.38 -15.99 7.90
CA LEU A 13 -22.75 -15.07 6.95
C LEU A 13 -22.98 -15.53 5.51
N SER A 14 -23.29 -14.58 4.63
CA SER A 14 -23.42 -14.82 3.19
C SER A 14 -22.21 -14.28 2.42
N LEU A 15 -21.62 -15.11 1.54
CA LEU A 15 -20.55 -14.66 0.64
C LEU A 15 -21.16 -13.89 -0.54
N ASN A 16 -20.64 -12.69 -0.79
CA ASN A 16 -21.03 -11.89 -1.95
C ASN A 16 -20.06 -12.18 -3.11
N THR A 17 -20.50 -13.01 -4.05
CA THR A 17 -19.75 -13.40 -5.25
C THR A 17 -19.51 -12.23 -6.21
N GLU A 18 -20.42 -11.26 -6.27
CA GLU A 18 -20.26 -10.06 -7.11
C GLU A 18 -19.09 -9.18 -6.64
N LYS A 19 -18.88 -9.05 -5.32
CA LYS A 19 -17.77 -8.29 -4.74
C LYS A 19 -16.47 -9.11 -4.64
N THR A 20 -16.57 -10.42 -4.70
CA THR A 20 -15.40 -11.31 -4.64
C THR A 20 -14.76 -11.38 -6.03
N LYS A 21 -13.45 -11.20 -6.09
CA LYS A 21 -12.68 -11.29 -7.33
C LYS A 21 -11.52 -12.26 -7.16
N GLU A 22 -11.20 -13.01 -8.21
CA GLU A 22 -10.03 -13.87 -8.26
C GLU A 22 -8.88 -13.12 -8.92
N VAL A 23 -7.76 -12.96 -8.22
CA VAL A 23 -6.49 -12.48 -8.78
C VAL A 23 -5.50 -13.62 -8.71
N ILE A 24 -4.90 -13.98 -9.84
CA ILE A 24 -3.95 -15.09 -9.92
C ILE A 24 -2.54 -14.55 -10.00
N VAL A 25 -1.76 -14.81 -8.96
CA VAL A 25 -0.34 -14.47 -8.93
C VAL A 25 0.48 -15.71 -9.29
N ASN A 26 1.12 -15.71 -10.46
CA ASN A 26 1.86 -16.87 -10.96
C ASN A 26 3.26 -16.49 -11.49
N TYR A 27 4.29 -16.89 -10.75
CA TYR A 27 5.72 -16.69 -11.10
C TYR A 27 6.39 -17.92 -11.72
N ARG A 28 5.64 -18.97 -12.03
CA ARG A 28 6.21 -20.19 -12.64
C ARG A 28 6.74 -19.86 -14.04
N LYS A 29 7.95 -20.34 -14.36
CA LYS A 29 8.60 -20.15 -15.67
C LYS A 29 7.78 -20.76 -16.82
N THR A 30 7.06 -21.86 -16.55
CA THR A 30 6.19 -22.53 -17.51
C THR A 30 4.75 -22.06 -17.32
N LYS A 31 4.25 -21.23 -18.24
CA LYS A 31 2.88 -20.67 -18.20
C LYS A 31 1.81 -21.63 -18.79
N GLY A 32 1.97 -22.93 -18.58
CA GLY A 32 1.19 -23.97 -19.28
C GLY A 32 -0.09 -24.44 -18.58
N CYS A 33 -0.35 -24.05 -17.33
CA CYS A 33 -1.56 -24.48 -16.63
C CYS A 33 -2.62 -23.39 -16.67
N THR A 34 -3.69 -23.61 -17.43
CA THR A 34 -4.96 -22.91 -17.26
C THR A 34 -5.50 -23.22 -15.86
N ASN A 35 -5.51 -22.22 -14.98
CA ASN A 35 -6.08 -22.38 -13.64
C ASN A 35 -7.60 -22.50 -13.75
N SER A 36 -8.15 -23.61 -13.22
CA SER A 36 -9.58 -23.83 -13.14
C SER A 36 -10.27 -22.66 -12.42
N PRO A 37 -11.42 -22.17 -12.93
CA PRO A 37 -12.12 -21.07 -12.29
C PRO A 37 -12.58 -21.40 -10.87
N VAL A 38 -12.50 -20.41 -9.97
CA VAL A 38 -12.99 -20.54 -8.61
C VAL A 38 -14.51 -20.39 -8.60
N HIS A 39 -15.19 -21.34 -7.95
CA HIS A 39 -16.64 -21.31 -7.77
C HIS A 39 -17.00 -21.14 -6.29
N ILE A 40 -18.01 -20.31 -6.01
CA ILE A 40 -18.61 -20.13 -4.68
C ILE A 40 -20.11 -20.37 -4.84
N ASN A 41 -20.65 -21.35 -4.12
CA ASN A 41 -22.07 -21.76 -4.20
C ASN A 41 -22.57 -22.01 -5.64
N GLY A 42 -21.70 -22.56 -6.50
CA GLY A 42 -22.01 -22.83 -7.91
C GLY A 42 -21.86 -21.62 -8.84
N THR A 43 -21.60 -20.43 -8.32
CA THR A 43 -21.31 -19.23 -9.12
C THR A 43 -19.81 -19.07 -9.34
N GLU A 44 -19.40 -18.91 -10.60
CA GLU A 44 -18.01 -18.59 -10.96
C GLU A 44 -17.64 -17.19 -10.44
N VAL A 45 -16.47 -17.08 -9.83
CA VAL A 45 -15.91 -15.81 -9.35
C VAL A 45 -15.20 -15.11 -10.50
N GLU A 46 -15.51 -13.83 -10.72
CA GLU A 46 -14.86 -13.04 -11.76
C GLU A 46 -13.35 -12.97 -11.54
N ARG A 47 -12.60 -13.35 -12.57
CA ARG A 47 -11.15 -13.23 -12.62
C ARG A 47 -10.74 -11.83 -13.11
N VAL A 48 -9.84 -11.19 -12.37
CA VAL A 48 -9.35 -9.84 -12.68
C VAL A 48 -7.83 -9.78 -12.60
N PHE A 49 -7.24 -8.92 -13.42
CA PHE A 49 -5.78 -8.69 -13.45
C PHE A 49 -5.29 -7.77 -12.32
N SER A 50 -6.20 -6.98 -11.74
CA SER A 50 -5.92 -6.18 -10.57
C SER A 50 -7.17 -5.95 -9.74
N PHE A 51 -6.99 -5.78 -8.44
CA PHE A 51 -8.08 -5.52 -7.51
C PHE A 51 -7.69 -4.47 -6.48
N LYS A 52 -8.66 -3.63 -6.10
CA LYS A 52 -8.44 -2.59 -5.08
C LYS A 52 -8.90 -3.09 -3.72
N LEU A 53 -7.95 -3.30 -2.81
CA LEU A 53 -8.21 -3.68 -1.43
C LEU A 53 -7.78 -2.55 -0.49
N LEU A 54 -8.71 -2.03 0.32
CA LEU A 54 -8.45 -0.97 1.31
C LEU A 54 -7.64 0.23 0.77
N SER A 55 -7.94 0.65 -0.47
CA SER A 55 -7.24 1.71 -1.21
C SER A 55 -5.90 1.38 -1.85
N VAL A 56 -5.43 0.13 -1.76
CA VAL A 56 -4.23 -0.35 -2.45
C VAL A 56 -4.64 -1.18 -3.66
N HIS A 57 -4.06 -0.89 -4.83
CA HIS A 57 -4.23 -1.74 -6.01
C HIS A 57 -3.21 -2.88 -6.01
N ILE A 58 -3.70 -4.11 -6.00
CA ILE A 58 -2.90 -5.33 -6.08
C ILE A 58 -3.05 -5.86 -7.50
N SER A 59 -1.93 -5.96 -8.22
CA SER A 59 -1.87 -6.46 -9.60
C SER A 59 -1.40 -7.92 -9.62
N GLU A 60 -1.80 -8.70 -10.63
CA GLU A 60 -1.42 -10.10 -10.77
C GLU A 60 0.09 -10.35 -10.89
N ASP A 61 0.83 -9.37 -11.43
CA ASP A 61 2.28 -9.37 -11.58
C ASP A 61 3.00 -8.85 -10.32
N LEU A 62 2.23 -8.45 -9.29
CA LEU A 62 2.65 -7.70 -8.10
C LEU A 62 3.41 -6.41 -8.44
N SER A 63 3.20 -5.85 -9.64
CA SER A 63 3.65 -4.51 -9.97
C SER A 63 2.82 -3.47 -9.22
N TRP A 64 3.51 -2.48 -8.69
CA TRP A 64 2.90 -1.36 -7.98
C TRP A 64 2.70 -0.13 -8.86
N THR A 65 2.92 -0.24 -10.17
CA THR A 65 2.73 0.87 -11.13
C THR A 65 1.27 1.36 -11.13
N LEU A 66 0.30 0.45 -11.14
CA LEU A 66 -1.13 0.82 -11.12
C LEU A 66 -1.48 1.57 -9.83
N ASN A 67 -1.06 1.02 -8.68
CA ASN A 67 -1.24 1.67 -7.38
C ASN A 67 -0.59 3.07 -7.34
N THR A 68 0.67 3.16 -7.76
CA THR A 68 1.44 4.41 -7.75
C THR A 68 0.81 5.45 -8.68
N SER A 69 0.43 5.09 -9.89
CA SER A 69 -0.20 6.02 -10.84
C SER A 69 -1.52 6.59 -10.29
N TYR A 70 -2.33 5.76 -9.65
CA TYR A 70 -3.58 6.19 -9.00
C TYR A 70 -3.31 7.14 -7.83
N LEU A 71 -2.35 6.79 -6.96
CA LEU A 71 -1.94 7.64 -5.83
C LEU A 71 -1.42 9.00 -6.33
N VAL A 72 -0.50 9.00 -7.29
CA VAL A 72 0.07 10.22 -7.88
C VAL A 72 -1.03 11.10 -8.48
N LYS A 73 -1.98 10.53 -9.24
CA LYS A 73 -3.12 11.29 -9.80
C LYS A 73 -3.95 11.94 -8.70
N LYS A 74 -4.31 11.17 -7.66
CA LYS A 74 -5.10 11.65 -6.52
C LYS A 74 -4.38 12.76 -5.76
N VAL A 75 -3.06 12.62 -5.59
CA VAL A 75 -2.26 13.58 -4.83
C VAL A 75 -2.01 14.86 -5.63
N TYR A 76 -1.86 14.81 -6.95
CA TYR A 76 -1.75 16.01 -7.77
C TYR A 76 -2.96 16.95 -7.65
N GLN A 77 -4.17 16.41 -7.47
CA GLN A 77 -5.35 17.22 -7.17
C GLN A 77 -5.23 17.96 -5.83
N ARG A 78 -4.69 17.31 -4.80
CA ARG A 78 -4.46 17.90 -3.48
C ARG A 78 -3.32 18.92 -3.51
N LEU A 79 -2.30 18.67 -4.33
CA LEU A 79 -1.20 19.59 -4.57
C LEU A 79 -1.68 20.87 -5.27
N TYR A 80 -2.65 20.77 -6.19
CA TYR A 80 -3.30 21.95 -6.77
C TYR A 80 -4.00 22.78 -5.69
N LEU A 81 -4.72 22.14 -4.76
CA LEU A 81 -5.32 22.84 -3.63
C LEU A 81 -4.26 23.49 -2.71
N LEU A 82 -3.17 22.80 -2.38
CA LEU A 82 -2.05 23.37 -1.63
C LEU A 82 -1.50 24.64 -2.30
N ARG A 83 -1.33 24.63 -3.63
CA ARG A 83 -0.88 25.82 -4.39
C ARG A 83 -1.88 26.96 -4.35
N ARG A 84 -3.19 26.68 -4.31
CA ARG A 84 -4.23 27.71 -4.14
C ARG A 84 -4.13 28.34 -2.76
N ILE A 85 -4.09 27.52 -1.71
CA ILE A 85 -3.99 27.98 -0.32
C ILE A 85 -2.71 28.81 -0.10
N ARG A 86 -1.59 28.43 -0.75
CA ARG A 86 -0.33 29.20 -0.68
C ARG A 86 -0.49 30.65 -1.15
N LYS A 87 -1.42 30.93 -2.07
CA LYS A 87 -1.69 32.30 -2.57
C LYS A 87 -2.36 33.17 -1.51
N ASP A 88 -3.01 32.57 -0.53
CA ASP A 88 -3.67 33.28 0.57
C ASP A 88 -2.68 33.69 1.68
N HIS A 89 -1.37 33.63 1.40
CA HIS A 89 -0.27 34.05 2.27
C HIS A 89 -0.25 33.39 3.66
N LEU A 90 -0.80 32.17 3.78
CA LEU A 90 -0.73 31.40 5.03
C LEU A 90 0.72 31.05 5.41
N SER A 91 0.94 30.88 6.72
CA SER A 91 2.26 30.54 7.24
C SER A 91 2.75 29.18 6.72
N PRO A 92 4.08 29.00 6.53
CA PRO A 92 4.65 27.70 6.13
C PRO A 92 4.23 26.55 7.04
N GLN A 93 4.03 26.80 8.33
CA GLN A 93 3.59 25.78 9.29
C GLN A 93 2.18 25.26 8.98
N ILE A 94 1.23 26.14 8.66
CA ILE A 94 -0.13 25.72 8.28
C ILE A 94 -0.10 24.90 6.98
N LEU A 95 0.74 25.31 6.02
CA LEU A 95 0.88 24.60 4.75
C LEU A 95 1.54 23.23 4.92
N THR A 96 2.53 23.11 5.81
CA THR A 96 3.13 21.82 6.20
C THR A 96 2.10 20.92 6.85
N ASN A 97 1.30 21.43 7.79
CA ASN A 97 0.23 20.65 8.42
C ASN A 97 -0.79 20.18 7.38
N PHE A 98 -1.19 21.05 6.45
CA PHE A 98 -2.07 20.68 5.35
C PHE A 98 -1.46 19.56 4.48
N TYR A 99 -0.15 19.64 4.18
CA TYR A 99 0.56 18.59 3.46
C TYR A 99 0.54 17.26 4.24
N CYS A 100 0.89 17.26 5.52
CA CYS A 100 0.92 16.03 6.33
C CYS A 100 -0.49 15.39 6.39
N CYS A 101 -1.52 16.18 6.68
CA CYS A 101 -2.87 15.68 6.85
C CYS A 101 -3.53 15.21 5.53
N THR A 102 -3.20 15.85 4.40
CA THR A 102 -3.93 15.60 3.13
C THR A 102 -3.08 14.95 2.05
N ILE A 103 -1.80 15.25 1.94
CA ILE A 103 -0.97 14.71 0.87
C ILE A 103 -0.20 13.50 1.38
N GLU A 104 0.55 13.69 2.46
CA GLU A 104 1.39 12.64 3.05
C GLU A 104 0.54 11.45 3.49
N SER A 105 -0.54 11.67 4.23
CA SER A 105 -1.45 10.61 4.70
C SER A 105 -1.95 9.67 3.59
N VAL A 106 -2.15 10.18 2.36
CA VAL A 106 -2.54 9.35 1.20
C VAL A 106 -1.33 8.72 0.54
N LEU A 107 -0.21 9.43 0.44
CA LEU A 107 1.03 8.87 -0.09
C LEU A 107 1.59 7.74 0.77
N THR A 108 1.36 7.77 2.08
CA THR A 108 1.97 6.84 3.05
C THR A 108 1.02 5.74 3.51
N ASN A 109 -0.23 5.76 3.05
CA ASN A 109 -1.21 4.72 3.34
C ASN A 109 -0.70 3.35 2.87
N CYS A 110 -0.58 2.41 3.80
CA CYS A 110 -0.04 1.06 3.57
C CYS A 110 1.36 1.05 2.91
N VAL A 111 2.16 2.10 3.07
CA VAL A 111 3.46 2.26 2.38
C VAL A 111 4.43 1.10 2.61
N THR A 112 4.38 0.47 3.78
CA THR A 112 5.19 -0.70 4.14
C THR A 112 4.89 -1.93 3.28
N VAL A 113 3.70 -2.00 2.67
CA VAL A 113 3.28 -3.13 1.83
C VAL A 113 3.81 -3.00 0.40
N TRP A 114 3.72 -1.80 -0.19
CA TRP A 114 3.88 -1.63 -1.64
C TRP A 114 5.14 -0.87 -2.05
N TYR A 115 5.71 -0.02 -1.20
CA TYR A 115 6.82 0.85 -1.60
C TYR A 115 8.09 0.06 -1.90
N SER A 116 8.39 -0.97 -1.10
CA SER A 116 9.56 -1.84 -1.32
C SER A 116 9.52 -2.59 -2.65
N GLY A 117 8.33 -2.99 -3.12
CA GLY A 117 8.18 -3.64 -4.42
C GLY A 117 8.11 -2.67 -5.61
N SER A 118 8.00 -1.35 -5.37
CA SER A 118 7.85 -0.37 -6.44
C SER A 118 9.15 -0.17 -7.22
N ASN A 119 9.05 0.01 -8.53
CA ASN A 119 10.22 0.22 -9.40
C ASN A 119 10.80 1.64 -9.24
N VAL A 120 11.95 1.88 -9.87
CA VAL A 120 12.65 3.18 -9.79
C VAL A 120 11.82 4.32 -10.37
N ALA A 121 11.05 4.10 -11.43
CA ALA A 121 10.22 5.13 -12.05
C ALA A 121 9.07 5.54 -11.13
N ASP A 122 8.41 4.57 -10.49
CA ASP A 122 7.35 4.78 -9.50
C ASP A 122 7.86 5.60 -8.31
N ARG A 123 9.01 5.19 -7.74
CA ARG A 123 9.65 5.91 -6.62
C ARG A 123 10.03 7.35 -7.01
N LYS A 124 10.54 7.55 -8.23
CA LYS A 124 10.81 8.90 -8.76
C LYS A 124 9.54 9.74 -8.91
N ALA A 125 8.44 9.14 -9.38
CA ALA A 125 7.15 9.84 -9.51
C ALA A 125 6.61 10.30 -8.16
N LEU A 126 6.67 9.44 -7.14
CA LEU A 126 6.29 9.76 -5.76
C LEU A 126 7.18 10.85 -5.17
N GLN A 127 8.51 10.74 -5.31
CA GLN A 127 9.43 11.75 -4.80
C GLN A 127 9.26 13.10 -5.51
N LYS A 128 8.86 13.11 -6.79
CA LYS A 128 8.56 14.35 -7.53
C LYS A 128 7.38 15.09 -6.90
N VAL A 129 6.36 14.38 -6.42
CA VAL A 129 5.22 14.98 -5.72
C VAL A 129 5.68 15.67 -4.42
N VAL A 130 6.48 14.97 -3.60
CA VAL A 130 7.06 15.54 -2.36
C VAL A 130 7.88 16.79 -2.68
N LYS A 131 8.78 16.73 -3.68
CA LYS A 131 9.58 17.88 -4.12
C LYS A 131 8.72 19.06 -4.57
N ASN A 132 7.60 18.81 -5.24
CA ASN A 132 6.70 19.89 -5.64
C ASN A 132 5.97 20.52 -4.45
N ALA A 133 5.56 19.73 -3.46
CA ALA A 133 4.98 20.24 -2.22
C ALA A 133 6.00 21.09 -1.45
N GLN A 134 7.22 20.57 -1.27
CA GLN A 134 8.33 21.27 -0.62
C GLN A 134 8.61 22.64 -1.26
N ARG A 135 8.67 22.71 -2.59
CA ARG A 135 8.83 24.00 -3.31
C ARG A 135 7.66 24.95 -3.10
N THR A 136 6.43 24.43 -3.01
CA THR A 136 5.23 25.25 -2.82
C THR A 136 5.19 25.82 -1.40
N ILE A 137 5.59 25.04 -0.41
CA ILE A 137 5.59 25.41 1.01
C ILE A 137 6.78 26.31 1.34
N GLY A 138 7.95 26.02 0.76
CA GLY A 138 9.22 26.66 1.12
C GLY A 138 9.86 26.09 2.39
N ALA A 139 9.48 24.87 2.78
CA ALA A 139 10.04 24.16 3.95
C ALA A 139 10.49 22.76 3.56
N HIS A 140 11.48 22.22 4.27
CA HIS A 140 11.98 20.87 4.06
C HIS A 140 10.89 19.84 4.36
N LEU A 141 10.72 18.85 3.47
CA LEU A 141 9.84 17.71 3.68
C LEU A 141 10.66 16.41 3.58
N PRO A 142 10.39 15.40 4.42
CA PRO A 142 11.10 14.12 4.37
C PRO A 142 10.89 13.43 3.02
N ALA A 143 11.90 12.72 2.52
CA ALA A 143 11.74 11.96 1.30
C ALA A 143 10.78 10.78 1.53
N ILE A 144 10.06 10.36 0.48
CA ILE A 144 9.09 9.25 0.62
C ILE A 144 9.78 7.94 1.04
N GLY A 145 11.05 7.77 0.68
CA GLY A 145 11.88 6.64 1.12
C GLY A 145 12.16 6.64 2.62
N ASP A 146 12.40 7.82 3.20
CA ASP A 146 12.67 7.98 4.64
C ASP A 146 11.40 7.67 5.44
N ILE A 147 10.26 8.18 4.99
CA ILE A 147 8.96 7.89 5.62
C ILE A 147 8.65 6.39 5.57
N HIS A 148 8.88 5.75 4.42
CA HIS A 148 8.74 4.30 4.31
C HIS A 148 9.64 3.56 5.31
N HIS A 149 10.92 3.94 5.38
CA HIS A 149 11.85 3.31 6.32
C HIS A 149 11.39 3.46 7.77
N GLN A 150 11.00 4.67 8.18
CA GLN A 150 10.47 4.94 9.51
C GLN A 150 9.21 4.12 9.81
N HIS A 151 8.29 3.99 8.86
CA HIS A 151 7.08 3.17 9.02
C HIS A 151 7.41 1.68 9.16
N CYS A 152 8.39 1.18 8.41
CA CYS A 152 8.85 -0.21 8.52
C CYS A 152 9.47 -0.49 9.90
N VAL A 153 10.35 0.39 10.37
CA VAL A 153 10.97 0.29 11.71
C VAL A 153 9.90 0.33 12.80
N HIS A 154 8.97 1.28 12.73
CA HIS A 154 7.88 1.39 13.71
C HIS A 154 6.99 0.15 13.72
N ARG A 155 6.68 -0.41 12.54
CA ARG A 155 5.91 -1.64 12.42
C ARG A 155 6.67 -2.84 13.00
N ALA A 156 7.97 -2.96 12.73
CA ALA A 156 8.80 -4.02 13.28
C ALA A 156 8.82 -3.97 14.82
N HIS A 157 9.11 -2.80 15.41
CA HIS A 157 9.06 -2.63 16.86
C HIS A 157 7.68 -2.94 17.46
N SER A 158 6.60 -2.58 16.76
CA SER A 158 5.24 -2.90 17.23
C SER A 158 4.99 -4.41 17.25
N ILE A 159 5.53 -5.16 16.29
CA ILE A 159 5.41 -6.62 16.24
C ILE A 159 6.25 -7.28 17.33
N ILE A 160 7.48 -6.82 17.53
CA ILE A 160 8.39 -7.36 18.55
C ILE A 160 7.84 -7.13 19.96
N ARG A 161 7.15 -6.02 20.19
CA ARG A 161 6.54 -5.72 21.49
C ARG A 161 5.24 -6.51 21.76
N ASP A 162 4.63 -7.08 20.74
CA ASP A 162 3.37 -7.81 20.84
C ASP A 162 3.64 -9.33 20.80
N SER A 163 3.72 -9.94 21.98
CA SER A 163 4.00 -11.37 22.14
C SER A 163 2.92 -12.29 21.55
N PHE A 164 1.72 -11.77 21.28
CA PHE A 164 0.63 -12.52 20.63
C PHE A 164 0.59 -12.28 19.12
N HIS A 165 1.47 -11.43 18.58
CA HIS A 165 1.51 -11.20 17.15
C HIS A 165 2.00 -12.46 16.43
N LEU A 166 1.28 -12.87 15.39
CA LEU A 166 1.59 -14.08 14.59
C LEU A 166 3.02 -14.12 14.05
N ASN A 167 3.62 -12.94 13.83
CA ASN A 167 4.98 -12.79 13.30
C ASN A 167 6.04 -12.46 14.38
N HIS A 168 5.69 -12.45 15.67
CA HIS A 168 6.61 -12.07 16.75
C HIS A 168 7.93 -12.86 16.72
N THR A 169 7.84 -14.19 16.55
CA THR A 169 9.00 -15.09 16.49
C THR A 169 9.89 -14.84 15.28
N HIS A 170 9.34 -14.39 14.16
CA HIS A 170 10.10 -14.13 12.93
C HIS A 170 10.84 -12.79 12.96
N THR A 171 10.35 -11.81 13.72
CA THR A 171 10.97 -10.47 13.81
C THR A 171 12.11 -10.38 14.81
N THR A 172 12.09 -11.18 15.88
CA THR A 172 13.19 -11.23 16.87
C THR A 172 14.52 -11.66 16.23
N ILE A 173 14.47 -12.58 15.25
CA ILE A 173 15.65 -13.08 14.52
C ILE A 173 16.33 -11.96 13.68
N LEU A 174 15.57 -10.97 13.22
CA LEU A 174 16.12 -9.88 12.40
C LEU A 174 16.88 -8.85 13.23
N GLU A 175 16.55 -8.66 14.51
CA GLU A 175 17.32 -7.80 15.43
C GLU A 175 18.65 -8.46 15.82
N GLU A 176 18.68 -9.79 16.03
CA GLU A 176 19.91 -10.53 16.35
C GLU A 176 20.96 -10.48 15.22
N ILE A 177 20.53 -10.38 13.96
CA ILE A 177 21.44 -10.28 12.80
C ILE A 177 22.02 -8.85 12.65
N GLN A 178 21.36 -7.83 13.20
CA GLN A 178 21.79 -6.44 13.06
C GLN A 178 22.73 -5.97 14.21
N GLU A 179 22.76 -6.69 15.33
CA GLU A 179 23.66 -6.46 16.49
C GLU A 179 25.05 -7.10 16.33
N HIS A 180 25.27 -7.93 15.30
CA HIS A 180 26.58 -8.54 15.00
C HIS A 180 27.01 -8.29 13.55
N PRO A 181 27.63 -7.14 13.24
CA PRO A 181 28.32 -6.96 11.98
C PRO A 181 29.61 -7.78 11.99
N CYS A 182 29.73 -8.75 11.07
CA CYS A 182 31.04 -9.25 10.63
C CYS A 182 31.84 -8.14 9.95
#